data_AF-A0A2D8Q4N2-F1
#
_entry.id   AF-A0A2D8Q4N2-F1
#
_cell.length_a   1.000
_cell.length_b   1.000
_cell.length_c   1.000
_cell.angle_alpha   90.00
_cell.angle_beta   90.00
_cell.angle_gamma   90.00
#
_symmetry.space_group_name_H-M   'P 1'
#
loop_
_entity.id
_entity.type
_entity.pdbx_description
1 polymer ?
#
loop_
_entity_poly.entity_id
_entity_poly.type
_entity_poly.pdbx_seq_one_letter_code
_entity_poly.pdbx_strand_id
1 'polypeptide(L)'
;MPRLYVVDVPEFRPLVDVSRGRDGYRISTPRKGYWMIETDGPMTFERKALGMKPALWYGMFTGGLDGEVAEWGRDSVTVIGTNQPA
;
A
#
# COMPACT_ATOMS: atom_id res chain seq x y z
N MET A 1 -11.07 7.78 -0.06
CA MET A 1 -10.68 6.36 -0.11
C MET A 1 -9.27 6.27 -0.69
N PRO A 2 -8.25 5.85 0.07
CA PRO A 2 -6.90 5.77 -0.46
C PRO A 2 -6.71 4.58 -1.40
N ARG A 3 -5.87 4.74 -2.42
CA ARG A 3 -5.42 3.65 -3.31
C ARG A 3 -3.89 3.65 -3.43
N LEU A 4 -3.30 2.50 -3.18
CA LEU A 4 -1.86 2.25 -3.35
C LEU A 4 -1.64 1.41 -4.60
N TYR A 5 -0.76 1.87 -5.49
CA TYR A 5 -0.32 1.12 -6.65
C TYR A 5 1.03 0.46 -6.34
N VAL A 6 1.08 -0.86 -6.49
CA VAL A 6 2.24 -1.67 -6.12
C VAL A 6 2.83 -2.31 -7.36
N VAL A 7 4.13 -2.11 -7.61
CA VAL A 7 4.83 -2.72 -8.75
C VAL A 7 4.74 -4.25 -8.65
N ASP A 8 4.40 -4.92 -9.74
CA ASP A 8 4.28 -6.38 -9.83
C ASP A 8 5.66 -7.07 -9.92
N VAL A 9 6.41 -6.98 -8.81
CA VAL A 9 7.69 -7.66 -8.62
C VAL A 9 7.73 -8.35 -7.25
N PRO A 10 8.52 -9.43 -7.09
CA PRO A 10 8.55 -10.22 -5.85
C PRO A 10 8.83 -9.40 -4.58
N GLU A 11 9.65 -8.35 -4.69
CA GLU A 11 10.09 -7.52 -3.58
C GLU A 11 8.94 -6.75 -2.92
N PHE A 12 7.94 -6.32 -3.70
CA PHE A 12 6.79 -5.59 -3.18
C PHE A 12 5.56 -6.48 -2.96
N ARG A 13 5.64 -7.75 -3.35
CA ARG A 13 4.56 -8.72 -3.20
C ARG A 13 3.98 -8.84 -1.77
N PRO A 14 4.78 -8.74 -0.69
CA PRO A 14 4.23 -8.76 0.67
C PRO A 14 3.14 -7.72 0.94
N LEU A 15 3.17 -6.54 0.30
CA LEU A 15 2.10 -5.54 0.45
C LEU A 15 0.76 -6.09 -0.02
N VAL A 16 0.75 -6.79 -1.15
CA VAL A 16 -0.46 -7.33 -1.76
C VAL A 16 -0.95 -8.53 -0.97
N ASP A 17 -0.06 -9.46 -0.64
CA ASP A 17 -0.45 -10.73 -0.01
C ASP A 17 -0.92 -10.51 1.44
N VAL A 18 -0.27 -9.63 2.21
CA VAL A 18 -0.74 -9.27 3.55
C VAL A 18 -2.08 -8.54 3.49
N SER A 19 -2.29 -7.67 2.49
CA SER A 19 -3.56 -6.94 2.35
C SER A 19 -4.72 -7.86 2.00
N ARG A 20 -4.50 -8.91 1.20
CA ARG A 20 -5.56 -9.88 0.85
C ARG A 20 -6.15 -10.62 2.05
N GLY A 21 -5.36 -10.79 3.11
CA GLY A 21 -5.81 -11.43 4.34
C GLY A 21 -6.52 -10.49 5.32
N ARG A 22 -6.75 -9.22 4.95
CA ARG A 22 -7.33 -8.21 5.84
C ARG A 22 -8.74 -7.83 5.40
N ASP A 23 -9.64 -7.72 6.37
CA ASP A 23 -10.99 -7.22 6.14
C ASP A 23 -10.96 -5.75 5.70
N GLY A 24 -11.85 -5.39 4.79
CA GLY A 24 -11.98 -4.01 4.27
C GLY A 24 -10.94 -3.61 3.22
N TYR A 25 -10.00 -4.49 2.87
CA TYR A 25 -9.06 -4.28 1.77
C TYR A 25 -9.57 -4.93 0.47
N ARG A 26 -9.53 -4.18 -0.62
CA ARG A 26 -9.81 -4.67 -1.96
C ARG A 26 -8.53 -4.62 -2.80
N ILE A 27 -8.26 -5.73 -3.50
CA ILE A 27 -7.02 -5.94 -4.24
C ILE A 27 -7.38 -6.30 -5.68
N SER A 28 -6.81 -5.59 -6.64
CA SER A 28 -7.02 -5.89 -8.07
C SER A 28 -6.24 -7.13 -8.52
N THR A 29 -6.54 -7.64 -9.72
CA THR A 29 -5.54 -8.39 -10.49
C THR A 29 -4.46 -7.45 -11.03
N PRO A 30 -3.28 -7.94 -11.43
CA PRO A 30 -2.26 -7.09 -12.05
C PRO A 30 -2.79 -6.48 -13.33
N ARG A 31 -2.50 -5.19 -13.53
CA ARG A 31 -2.76 -4.50 -14.79
C ARG A 31 -1.56 -3.64 -15.14
N LYS A 32 -1.01 -3.82 -16.33
CA LYS A 32 0.17 -3.08 -16.83
C LYS A 32 1.37 -3.11 -15.85
N GLY A 33 1.57 -4.23 -15.14
CA GLY A 33 2.67 -4.39 -14.19
C GLY A 33 2.43 -3.78 -12.80
N TYR A 34 1.19 -3.45 -12.45
CA TYR A 34 0.84 -2.94 -11.13
C TYR A 34 -0.35 -3.68 -10.52
N TRP A 35 -0.30 -3.90 -9.21
CA TRP A 35 -1.44 -4.21 -8.37
C TRP A 35 -2.02 -2.92 -7.80
N MET A 36 -3.32 -2.90 -7.52
CA MET A 36 -3.96 -1.84 -6.77
C MET A 36 -4.49 -2.41 -5.45
N ILE A 37 -4.25 -1.69 -4.36
CA ILE A 37 -4.79 -1.95 -3.02
C ILE A 37 -5.64 -0.73 -2.65
N GLU A 38 -6.87 -0.94 -2.22
CA GLU A 38 -7.78 0.13 -1.78
C GLU A 38 -8.55 -0.26 -0.52
N THR A 39 -8.94 0.76 0.26
CA THR A 39 -9.76 0.64 1.46
C THR A 39 -10.78 1.78 1.52
N ASP A 40 -11.88 1.58 2.23
CA ASP A 40 -12.88 2.65 2.43
C ASP A 40 -12.42 3.66 3.50
N GLY A 41 -11.65 3.20 4.49
CA GLY A 41 -11.03 4.00 5.54
C GLY A 41 -9.50 4.15 5.41
N PRO A 42 -8.81 4.57 6.48
CA PRO A 42 -7.35 4.63 6.51
C PRO A 42 -6.69 3.29 6.19
N MET A 43 -5.60 3.33 5.45
CA MET A 43 -4.78 2.19 5.10
C MET A 43 -3.51 2.21 5.95
N THR A 44 -3.33 1.21 6.80
CA THR A 44 -2.16 1.12 7.70
C THR A 44 -1.31 -0.11 7.39
N PHE A 45 0.01 0.08 7.33
CA PHE A 45 0.95 -1.02 7.21
C PHE A 45 1.99 -1.00 8.33
N GLU A 46 2.43 -2.20 8.67
CA GLU A 46 3.42 -2.49 9.70
C GLU A 46 4.61 -3.17 9.01
N ARG A 47 5.79 -2.55 9.06
CA ARG A 47 6.98 -3.03 8.35
C ARG A 47 7.34 -4.46 8.74
N LYS A 48 7.20 -4.79 10.03
CA LYS A 48 7.46 -6.15 10.54
C LYS A 48 6.46 -7.18 10.01
N ALA A 49 5.17 -6.83 9.96
CA ALA A 49 4.14 -7.71 9.41
C ALA A 49 4.34 -7.99 7.92
N LEU A 50 4.88 -7.01 7.19
CA LEU A 50 5.25 -7.15 5.77
C LEU A 50 6.59 -7.87 5.56
N GLY A 51 7.38 -8.11 6.62
CA GLY A 51 8.75 -8.65 6.49
C GLY A 51 9.69 -7.76 5.68
N MET A 52 9.39 -6.46 5.54
CA MET A 52 10.13 -5.57 4.65
C MET A 52 11.44 -5.07 5.26
N LYS A 53 12.49 -5.15 4.44
CA LYS A 53 13.77 -4.47 4.69
C LYS A 53 13.60 -2.96 4.58
N PRO A 54 14.43 -2.14 5.27
CA PRO A 54 14.32 -0.68 5.23
C PRO A 54 14.29 -0.08 3.81
N ALA A 55 15.11 -0.60 2.89
CA ALA A 55 15.16 -0.10 1.51
C ALA A 55 13.83 -0.27 0.75
N LEU A 56 13.11 -1.37 0.97
CA LEU A 56 11.80 -1.60 0.35
C LEU A 56 10.69 -0.85 1.09
N TRP A 57 10.80 -0.75 2.41
CA TRP A 57 9.87 0.02 3.24
C TRP A 57 9.77 1.46 2.75
N TYR A 58 10.91 2.14 2.61
CA TYR A 58 10.95 3.52 2.11
C TYR A 58 10.69 3.66 0.60
N GLY A 59 10.64 2.54 -0.13
CA GLY A 59 10.32 2.50 -1.55
C GLY A 59 8.86 2.12 -1.87
N MET A 60 8.02 1.85 -0.86
CA MET A 60 6.70 1.24 -1.08
C MET A 60 5.73 2.05 -1.94
N PHE A 61 5.91 3.36 -2.04
CA PHE A 61 5.09 4.26 -2.87
C PHE A 61 5.62 4.45 -4.30
N THR A 62 6.68 3.74 -4.69
CA THR A 62 7.26 3.87 -6.05
C THR A 62 6.31 3.48 -7.18
N GLY A 63 5.25 2.73 -6.88
CA GLY A 63 4.22 2.39 -7.87
C GLY A 63 3.13 3.45 -8.04
N GLY A 64 3.06 4.43 -7.13
CA GLY A 64 2.08 5.51 -7.12
C GLY A 64 1.12 5.43 -5.94
N LEU A 65 0.58 6.60 -5.55
CA LEU A 65 -0.37 6.76 -4.46
C LEU A 65 -1.48 7.74 -4.89
N ASP A 66 -2.73 7.35 -4.68
CA ASP A 66 -3.92 8.22 -4.72
C ASP A 66 -4.45 8.32 -3.29
N GLY A 67 -4.16 9.44 -2.63
CA GLY A 67 -4.34 9.65 -1.20
C GLY A 67 -3.21 10.48 -0.60
N GLU A 68 -3.12 10.49 0.72
CA GLU A 68 -2.13 11.25 1.47
C GLU A 68 -1.48 10.37 2.54
N VAL A 69 -0.16 10.47 2.65
CA VAL A 69 0.60 9.83 3.73
C VAL A 69 0.44 10.67 4.98
N ALA A 70 -0.44 10.24 5.89
CA ALA A 70 -0.68 10.95 7.15
C ALA A 70 0.50 10.78 8.12
N GLU A 71 1.08 9.58 8.18
CA GLU A 71 2.23 9.26 9.02
C GLU A 71 3.12 8.25 8.31
N TRP A 72 4.45 8.43 8.36
CA TRP A 72 5.41 7.43 7.87
C TRP A 72 6.63 7.37 8.77
N GLY A 73 6.64 6.36 9.63
CA GLY A 73 7.73 6.10 10.54
C GLY A 73 8.67 5.00 10.04
N ARG A 74 9.53 4.57 10.96
CA ARG A 74 10.43 3.42 10.76
C ARG A 74 9.68 2.10 10.67
N ASP A 75 8.58 1.97 11.41
CA ASP A 75 7.90 0.68 11.61
C ASP A 75 6.45 0.67 11.12
N SER A 76 5.81 1.84 10.99
CA SER A 76 4.42 1.96 10.56
C SER A 76 4.22 3.11 9.56
N VAL A 77 3.19 2.98 8.73
CA VAL A 77 2.73 4.02 7.81
C VAL A 77 1.21 4.01 7.79
N THR A 78 0.61 5.20 7.74
CA THR A 78 -0.83 5.39 7.60
C THR A 78 -1.09 6.30 6.42
N VAL A 79 -1.98 5.84 5.53
CA VAL A 79 -2.42 6.57 4.36
C VAL A 79 -3.92 6.83 4.48
N ILE A 80 -4.34 8.05 4.20
CA ILE A 80 -5.74 8.48 4.22
C ILE A 80 -6.18 8.91 2.83
N GLY A 81 -7.49 8.85 2.58
CA GLY A 81 -8.04 9.44 1.35
C GLY A 81 -8.08 10.96 1.47
N THR A 82 -7.78 11.66 0.38
CA THR A 82 -7.75 13.14 0.34
C THR A 82 -9.13 13.76 0.10
N ASN A 83 -10.13 12.96 -0.32
CA ASN A 83 -11.43 13.44 -0.82
C ASN A 83 -11.30 14.52 -1.93
N GLN A 84 -10.13 14.65 -2.56
CA GLN A 84 -9.92 15.56 -3.67
C GLN A 84 -10.31 14.86 -4.98
N PRO A 85 -11.05 15.53 -5.89
CA PRO A 85 -11.32 14.97 -7.21
C PRO A 85 -10.00 14.79 -7.98
N ALA A 86 -9.88 13.64 -8.65
CA ALA A 86 -8.76 13.29 -9.53
C ALA A 86 -8.74 14.13 -10.82
#